data_AF-A0A101CIK7-F1
#
_entry.id   AF-A0A101CIK7-F1
#
_cell.length_a   1.000
_cell.length_b   1.000
_cell.length_c   1.000
_cell.angle_alpha   90.00
_cell.angle_beta   90.00
_cell.angle_gamma   90.00
#
_symmetry.space_group_name_H-M   'P 1'
#
loop_
_entity.id
_entity.type
_entity.pdbx_description
1 polymer ?
#
loop_
_entity_poly.entity_id
_entity_poly.type
_entity_poly.pdbx_seq_one_letter_code
_entity_poly.pdbx_strand_id
1 'polypeptide(L)'
;MKNRVICLLVIGDKYQKQYEKLKHVFSDYAVKCDADLCVVREPLDPTFHRPLLSQKLLVPSQFLDYEIGLFLDLDIIISSHTPSIFEYLLKDKSFGAILDPRHTSKFNETWKHIPRILEESTCDYFTDRNFEYNENLQGSINGGVFIFRPKEVAILFSDYYYSDHNQGELNSFEETPMAYLTQINNMFESIDLRFNTQILYELKGTEEGKKVLETEKKIPKFIRKYYYKKTKNIFYPTKAYKRFIKDKLNESYFLHFAGSFPIIY
;
A
#
# COMPACT_ATOMS: atom_id res chain seq x y z
N MET A 1 8.36 -19.45 18.00
CA MET A 1 7.88 -18.15 17.51
C MET A 1 9.01 -17.55 16.73
N LYS A 2 8.76 -17.10 15.50
CA LYS A 2 9.81 -16.49 14.67
C LYS A 2 9.99 -15.04 15.10
N ASN A 3 11.15 -14.45 14.85
CA ASN A 3 11.40 -13.03 15.18
C ASN A 3 10.71 -12.07 14.20
N ARG A 4 10.18 -12.58 13.09
CA ARG A 4 9.59 -11.81 11.98
C ARG A 4 8.11 -12.13 11.84
N VAL A 5 7.30 -11.11 11.56
CA VAL A 5 5.86 -11.28 11.28
C VAL A 5 5.47 -10.62 9.96
N ILE A 6 4.62 -11.29 9.18
CA ILE A 6 3.85 -10.69 8.10
C ILE A 6 2.41 -10.60 8.57
N CYS A 7 1.82 -9.41 8.52
CA CYS A 7 0.48 -9.15 9.02
C CYS A 7 -0.44 -8.64 7.92
N LEU A 8 -1.69 -9.11 7.95
CA LEU A 8 -2.76 -8.74 7.03
C LEU A 8 -3.98 -8.27 7.83
N LEU A 9 -4.68 -7.24 7.34
CA LEU A 9 -6.00 -6.86 7.85
C LEU A 9 -7.09 -7.44 6.94
N VAL A 10 -7.95 -8.30 7.51
CA VAL A 10 -9.01 -9.05 6.82
C VAL A 10 -10.33 -8.85 7.55
N ILE A 11 -10.82 -7.62 7.55
CA ILE A 11 -11.97 -7.21 8.37
C ILE A 11 -13.24 -7.18 7.50
N GLY A 12 -14.12 -8.16 7.70
CA GLY A 12 -15.41 -8.29 7.01
C GLY A 12 -15.41 -9.20 5.78
N ASP A 13 -16.62 -9.66 5.40
CA ASP A 13 -16.84 -10.73 4.42
C ASP A 13 -16.18 -10.53 3.05
N LYS A 14 -16.16 -9.29 2.57
CA LYS A 14 -15.55 -8.95 1.28
C LYS A 14 -14.06 -9.29 1.29
N TYR A 15 -13.36 -8.83 2.31
CA TYR A 15 -11.92 -9.02 2.46
C TYR A 15 -11.59 -10.46 2.83
N GLN A 16 -12.46 -11.13 3.60
CA GLN A 16 -12.31 -12.56 3.87
C GLN A 16 -12.37 -13.41 2.58
N LYS A 17 -13.32 -13.14 1.70
CA LYS A 17 -13.40 -13.81 0.39
C LYS A 17 -12.20 -13.52 -0.51
N GLN A 18 -11.59 -12.35 -0.37
CA GLN A 18 -10.39 -11.99 -1.12
C GLN A 18 -9.16 -12.73 -0.55
N TYR A 19 -9.00 -12.73 0.77
CA TYR A 19 -7.94 -13.46 1.46
C TYR A 19 -7.95 -14.95 1.11
N GLU A 20 -9.11 -15.62 1.12
CA GLU A 20 -9.17 -17.06 0.79
C GLU A 20 -8.64 -17.41 -0.61
N LYS A 21 -8.73 -16.48 -1.57
CA LYS A 21 -8.17 -16.68 -2.91
C LYS A 21 -6.66 -16.45 -2.99
N LEU A 22 -6.14 -15.57 -2.14
CA LEU A 22 -4.75 -15.11 -2.17
C LEU A 22 -3.90 -15.64 -1.02
N LYS A 23 -4.47 -16.41 -0.09
CA LYS A 23 -3.75 -16.89 1.10
C LYS A 23 -2.43 -17.60 0.78
N HIS A 24 -2.39 -18.35 -0.32
CA HIS A 24 -1.18 -19.05 -0.77
C HIS A 24 -0.04 -18.07 -1.10
N VAL A 25 -0.36 -16.92 -1.72
CA VAL A 25 0.61 -15.86 -2.05
C VAL A 25 1.31 -15.38 -0.78
N PHE A 26 0.54 -15.11 0.28
CA PHE A 26 1.07 -14.60 1.54
C PHE A 26 1.77 -15.70 2.36
N SER A 27 1.23 -16.93 2.38
CA SER A 27 1.84 -18.03 3.13
C SER A 27 3.17 -18.46 2.53
N ASP A 28 3.26 -18.56 1.20
CA ASP A 28 4.49 -18.97 0.52
C ASP A 28 5.60 -17.94 0.75
N TYR A 29 5.24 -16.65 0.73
CA TYR A 29 6.19 -15.59 1.03
C TYR A 29 6.60 -15.56 2.51
N ALA A 30 5.68 -15.78 3.46
CA ALA A 30 6.01 -15.88 4.88
C ALA A 30 6.98 -17.05 5.16
N VAL A 31 6.79 -18.20 4.50
CA VAL A 31 7.74 -19.32 4.57
C VAL A 31 9.11 -18.90 4.04
N LYS A 32 9.16 -18.25 2.86
CA LYS A 32 10.41 -17.77 2.26
C LYS A 32 11.18 -16.79 3.15
N CYS A 33 10.48 -15.91 3.86
CA CYS A 33 11.06 -14.89 4.72
C CYS A 33 11.43 -15.37 6.12
N ASP A 34 11.14 -16.65 6.43
CA ASP A 34 11.12 -17.18 7.79
C ASP A 34 10.35 -16.27 8.76
N ALA A 35 9.09 -15.98 8.41
CA ALA A 35 8.18 -15.16 9.20
C ALA A 35 6.90 -15.91 9.59
N ASP A 36 6.29 -15.50 10.70
CA ASP A 36 4.94 -15.91 11.08
C ASP A 36 3.93 -15.10 10.25
N LEU A 37 2.87 -15.73 9.73
CA LEU A 37 1.79 -15.04 9.02
C LEU A 37 0.61 -14.82 9.98
N CYS A 38 0.35 -13.56 10.33
CA CYS A 38 -0.77 -13.17 11.18
C CYS A 38 -1.89 -12.50 10.37
N VAL A 39 -3.13 -12.90 10.67
CA VAL A 39 -4.32 -12.36 10.00
C VAL A 39 -5.23 -11.74 11.06
N VAL A 40 -5.32 -10.42 11.05
CA VAL A 40 -6.19 -9.64 11.94
C VAL A 40 -7.58 -9.57 11.30
N ARG A 41 -8.58 -10.09 12.00
CA ARG A 41 -9.94 -10.27 11.47
C ARG A 41 -10.97 -9.31 12.03
N GLU A 42 -10.64 -8.70 13.17
CA GLU A 42 -11.47 -7.73 13.87
C GLU A 42 -10.81 -6.35 13.81
N PRO A 43 -11.59 -5.26 13.92
CA PRO A 43 -11.03 -3.91 14.15
C PRO A 43 -10.07 -3.91 15.34
N LEU A 44 -8.91 -3.27 15.16
CA LEU A 44 -7.91 -3.09 16.21
C LEU A 44 -8.38 -2.11 17.28
N ASP A 45 -9.24 -1.18 16.88
CA ASP A 45 -10.03 -0.35 17.79
C ASP A 45 -11.53 -0.59 17.53
N PRO A 46 -12.26 -1.27 18.45
CA PRO A 46 -13.69 -1.50 18.31
C PRO A 46 -14.53 -0.24 18.53
N THR A 47 -13.95 0.82 19.10
CA THR A 47 -14.64 2.11 19.33
C THR A 47 -14.59 3.03 18.13
N PHE A 48 -13.69 2.75 17.17
CA PHE A 48 -13.48 3.54 15.96
C PHE A 48 -13.20 5.02 16.24
N HIS A 49 -12.25 5.32 17.13
CA HIS A 49 -11.78 6.69 17.35
C HIS A 49 -11.35 7.37 16.03
N ARG A 50 -10.75 6.60 15.11
CA ARG A 50 -10.58 6.98 13.69
C ARG A 50 -11.13 5.90 12.76
N PRO A 51 -11.42 6.23 11.47
CA PRO A 51 -11.93 5.28 10.49
C PRO A 51 -11.06 4.02 10.34
N LEU A 52 -11.66 2.94 9.82
CA LEU A 52 -11.02 1.64 9.68
C LEU A 52 -9.66 1.67 8.97
N LEU A 53 -9.51 2.50 7.93
CA LEU A 53 -8.24 2.63 7.20
C LEU A 53 -7.11 3.15 8.10
N SER A 54 -7.41 4.13 8.96
CA SER A 54 -6.47 4.68 9.93
C SER A 54 -6.04 3.66 10.99
N GLN A 55 -6.78 2.57 11.22
CA GLN A 55 -6.40 1.55 12.21
C GLN A 55 -5.13 0.78 11.83
N LYS A 56 -4.63 0.89 10.58
CA LYS A 56 -3.29 0.41 10.22
C LYS A 56 -2.19 1.01 11.12
N LEU A 57 -2.40 2.20 11.70
CA LEU A 57 -1.50 2.79 12.69
C LEU A 57 -1.36 1.93 13.97
N LEU A 58 -2.38 1.15 14.31
CA LEU A 58 -2.38 0.29 15.51
C LEU A 58 -1.75 -1.09 15.27
N VAL A 59 -1.41 -1.42 14.01
CA VAL A 59 -0.83 -2.71 13.64
C VAL A 59 0.45 -3.00 14.43
N PRO A 60 1.42 -2.08 14.55
CA PRO A 60 2.65 -2.38 15.30
C PRO A 60 2.43 -2.73 16.77
N SER A 61 1.42 -2.15 17.42
CA SER A 61 1.09 -2.44 18.83
C SER A 61 0.66 -3.89 19.07
N GLN A 62 0.20 -4.60 18.03
CA GLN A 62 -0.19 -6.02 18.13
C GLN A 62 1.00 -6.97 18.08
N PHE A 63 2.19 -6.49 17.70
CA PHE A 63 3.33 -7.32 17.34
C PHE A 63 4.59 -6.97 18.15
N LEU A 64 4.44 -6.44 19.37
CA LEU A 64 5.55 -6.02 20.22
C LEU A 64 6.55 -7.14 20.56
N ASP A 65 6.14 -8.41 20.49
CA ASP A 65 7.01 -9.56 20.73
C ASP A 65 7.93 -9.89 19.54
N TYR A 66 7.66 -9.32 18.36
CA TYR A 66 8.48 -9.51 17.16
C TYR A 66 9.56 -8.43 17.05
N GLU A 67 10.69 -8.80 16.44
CA GLU A 67 11.79 -7.88 16.14
C GLU A 67 11.42 -6.93 15.00
N ILE A 68 10.78 -7.48 13.96
CA ILE A 68 10.42 -6.75 12.75
C ILE A 68 9.14 -7.33 12.15
N GLY A 69 8.27 -6.43 11.66
CA GLY A 69 7.01 -6.75 11.03
C GLY A 69 6.90 -6.20 9.62
N LEU A 70 6.11 -6.86 8.78
CA LEU A 70 5.71 -6.42 7.45
C LEU A 70 4.18 -6.39 7.41
N PHE A 71 3.61 -5.26 7.01
CA PHE A 71 2.21 -5.15 6.66
C PHE A 71 2.04 -5.25 5.14
N LEU A 72 1.00 -5.97 4.71
CA LEU A 72 0.59 -6.07 3.31
C LEU A 72 -0.92 -5.89 3.17
N ASP A 73 -1.33 -5.06 2.20
CA ASP A 73 -2.71 -5.03 1.74
C ASP A 73 -3.08 -6.33 0.98
N LEU A 74 -4.38 -6.67 1.00
CA LEU A 74 -4.88 -7.92 0.45
C LEU A 74 -4.94 -7.97 -1.08
N ASP A 75 -4.77 -6.84 -1.76
CA ASP A 75 -4.78 -6.74 -3.21
C ASP A 75 -3.37 -6.73 -3.80
N ILE A 76 -2.45 -7.45 -3.15
CA ILE A 76 -1.08 -7.66 -3.58
C ILE A 76 -0.88 -9.09 -4.10
N ILE A 77 -0.20 -9.22 -5.25
CA ILE A 77 0.41 -10.48 -5.70
C ILE A 77 1.93 -10.38 -5.51
N ILE A 78 2.54 -11.45 -5.01
CA ILE A 78 3.98 -11.53 -4.75
C ILE A 78 4.63 -12.43 -5.80
N SER A 79 5.69 -11.93 -6.44
CA SER A 79 6.47 -12.71 -7.41
C SER A 79 7.29 -13.81 -6.72
N SER A 80 7.46 -14.95 -7.40
CA SER A 80 8.23 -16.09 -6.85
C SER A 80 9.71 -15.76 -6.64
N HIS A 81 10.27 -14.84 -7.43
CA HIS A 81 11.66 -14.40 -7.32
C HIS A 81 11.87 -13.30 -6.25
N THR A 82 10.82 -12.86 -5.56
CA THR A 82 10.91 -11.75 -4.59
C THR A 82 11.81 -12.09 -3.40
N PRO A 83 12.87 -11.32 -3.13
CA PRO A 83 13.72 -11.56 -1.96
C PRO A 83 12.96 -11.27 -0.65
N SER A 84 13.54 -11.65 0.48
CA SER A 84 13.00 -11.26 1.79
C SER A 84 13.09 -9.75 1.95
N ILE A 85 11.95 -9.09 2.10
CA ILE A 85 11.89 -7.62 2.24
C ILE A 85 12.53 -7.17 3.55
N PHE A 86 12.58 -8.02 4.57
CA PHE A 86 13.21 -7.72 5.87
C PHE A 86 14.70 -7.40 5.76
N GLU A 87 15.37 -7.79 4.68
CA GLU A 87 16.79 -7.47 4.42
C GLU A 87 16.98 -6.06 3.85
N TYR A 88 15.90 -5.33 3.56
CA TYR A 88 15.90 -4.01 2.93
C TYR A 88 15.61 -2.86 3.90
N LEU A 89 15.40 -3.14 5.19
CA LEU A 89 15.31 -2.09 6.22
C LEU A 89 16.64 -2.00 6.96
N LEU A 90 17.30 -0.85 6.88
CA LEU A 90 18.54 -0.56 7.58
C LEU A 90 18.37 -0.74 9.09
N LYS A 91 19.46 -1.15 9.75
CA LYS A 91 19.45 -1.51 11.18
C LYS A 91 19.16 -0.34 12.10
N ASP A 92 19.55 0.86 11.71
CA ASP A 92 19.34 2.12 12.44
C ASP A 92 18.01 2.80 12.10
N LYS A 93 17.23 2.21 11.18
CA LYS A 93 15.89 2.68 10.82
C LYS A 93 14.86 1.90 11.59
N SER A 94 13.60 2.24 11.40
CA SER A 94 12.53 1.70 12.25
C SER A 94 11.24 1.49 11.50
N PHE A 95 11.09 2.21 10.38
CA PHE A 95 9.96 2.11 9.49
C PHE A 95 10.45 2.23 8.06
N GLY A 96 9.96 1.35 7.19
CA GLY A 96 10.24 1.41 5.76
C GLY A 96 8.95 1.36 4.97
N ALA A 97 8.80 2.24 3.99
CA ALA A 97 7.72 2.20 3.02
C ALA A 97 8.22 2.74 1.67
N ILE A 98 7.36 2.73 0.66
CA ILE A 98 7.72 3.24 -0.67
C ILE A 98 7.23 4.68 -0.77
N LEU A 99 8.15 5.61 -1.04
CA LEU A 99 7.78 6.98 -1.38
C LEU A 99 6.97 7.00 -2.68
N ASP A 100 5.91 7.81 -2.68
CA ASP A 100 5.18 8.06 -3.92
C ASP A 100 6.13 8.67 -4.95
N PRO A 101 6.09 8.21 -6.22
CA PRO A 101 7.03 8.64 -7.24
C PRO A 101 6.66 10.02 -7.82
N ARG A 102 6.31 10.98 -6.96
CA ARG A 102 5.92 12.34 -7.31
C ARG A 102 6.96 12.97 -8.24
N HIS A 103 6.47 13.81 -9.15
CA HIS A 103 7.26 14.50 -10.18
C HIS A 103 7.96 13.61 -11.21
N THR A 104 7.86 12.27 -11.12
CA THR A 104 8.30 11.39 -12.21
C THR A 104 7.37 11.49 -13.42
N SER A 105 7.89 11.25 -14.63
CA SER A 105 7.07 11.25 -15.86
C SER A 105 5.86 10.30 -15.75
N LYS A 106 6.07 9.11 -15.16
CA LYS A 106 5.02 8.10 -14.95
C LYS A 106 3.91 8.60 -14.01
N PHE A 107 4.28 9.25 -12.91
CA PHE A 107 3.34 9.84 -11.96
C PHE A 107 2.57 11.00 -12.58
N ASN A 108 3.28 11.92 -13.24
CA ASN A 108 2.69 13.10 -13.88
C ASN A 108 1.67 12.69 -14.96
N GLU A 109 2.01 11.70 -15.78
CA GLU A 109 1.10 11.17 -16.80
C GLU A 109 -0.13 10.48 -16.17
N THR A 110 0.05 9.77 -15.06
CA THR A 110 -1.05 9.11 -14.33
C THR A 110 -2.05 10.14 -13.80
N TRP A 111 -1.56 11.26 -13.27
CA TRP A 111 -2.35 12.27 -12.56
C TRP A 111 -2.59 13.56 -13.34
N LYS A 112 -2.27 13.62 -14.64
CA LYS A 112 -2.45 14.80 -15.52
C LYS A 112 -3.86 15.42 -15.57
N HIS A 113 -4.85 14.72 -15.04
CA HIS A 113 -6.24 15.15 -14.96
C HIS A 113 -6.61 15.78 -13.61
N ILE A 114 -5.68 15.84 -12.65
CA ILE A 114 -5.87 16.40 -11.30
C ILE A 114 -4.70 17.34 -10.98
N PRO A 115 -4.75 18.62 -11.41
CA PRO A 115 -3.65 19.58 -11.25
C PRO A 115 -3.12 19.69 -9.82
N ARG A 116 -4.02 19.72 -8.82
CA ARG A 116 -3.65 19.79 -7.39
C ARG A 116 -2.63 18.72 -6.98
N ILE A 117 -2.74 17.48 -7.46
CA ILE A 117 -1.81 16.40 -7.11
C ILE A 117 -0.42 16.63 -7.72
N LEU A 118 -0.36 17.30 -8.88
CA LEU A 118 0.90 17.59 -9.58
C LEU A 118 1.61 18.82 -9.03
N GLU A 119 0.84 19.77 -8.50
CA GLU A 119 1.31 21.04 -7.96
C GLU A 119 1.70 20.93 -6.46
N GLU A 120 1.09 19.99 -5.72
CA GLU A 120 1.37 19.74 -4.30
C GLU A 120 2.83 19.30 -4.10
N SER A 121 3.63 20.15 -3.43
CA SER A 121 4.99 19.80 -3.00
C SER A 121 4.98 18.83 -1.83
N THR A 122 6.14 18.28 -1.47
CA THR A 122 6.29 17.48 -0.23
C THR A 122 5.85 18.27 0.99
N CYS A 123 6.21 19.56 1.07
CA CYS A 123 5.80 20.42 2.17
C CYS A 123 4.27 20.58 2.21
N ASP A 124 3.68 20.97 1.08
CA ASP A 124 2.22 21.22 0.98
C ASP A 124 1.42 19.98 1.36
N TYR A 125 1.87 18.78 0.96
CA TYR A 125 1.21 17.53 1.32
C TYR A 125 1.00 17.38 2.84
N PHE A 126 2.01 17.72 3.64
CA PHE A 126 1.93 17.61 5.10
C PHE A 126 1.23 18.82 5.73
N THR A 127 1.55 20.05 5.29
CA THR A 127 0.98 21.27 5.88
C THR A 127 -0.51 21.41 5.60
N ASP A 128 -0.99 20.99 4.43
CA ASP A 128 -2.43 20.97 4.09
C ASP A 128 -3.21 19.94 4.94
N ARG A 129 -2.50 19.04 5.64
CA ARG A 129 -3.03 18.06 6.59
C ARG A 129 -2.71 18.45 8.04
N ASN A 130 -2.46 19.73 8.26
CA ASN A 130 -2.19 20.37 9.55
C ASN A 130 -0.95 19.86 10.29
N PHE A 131 -0.01 19.22 9.59
CA PHE A 131 1.29 18.90 10.18
C PHE A 131 2.25 20.09 10.03
N GLU A 132 3.16 20.25 11.00
CA GLU A 132 4.16 21.32 10.95
C GLU A 132 5.23 21.01 9.90
N TYR A 133 5.76 22.04 9.25
CA TYR A 133 6.93 21.90 8.38
C TYR A 133 8.13 21.33 9.15
N ASN A 134 8.88 20.45 8.49
CA ASN A 134 10.15 19.93 8.98
C ASN A 134 11.09 19.65 7.80
N GLU A 135 12.38 19.93 7.97
CA GLU A 135 13.38 19.76 6.91
C GLU A 135 13.67 18.30 6.55
N ASN A 136 13.35 17.35 7.44
CA ASN A 136 13.55 15.92 7.22
C ASN A 136 12.44 15.25 6.39
N LEU A 137 11.40 16.00 6.00
CA LEU A 137 10.30 15.47 5.19
C LEU A 137 10.81 15.09 3.79
N GLN A 138 10.60 13.83 3.43
CA GLN A 138 11.03 13.26 2.16
C GLN A 138 9.87 13.18 1.16
N GLY A 139 8.65 12.86 1.62
CA GLY A 139 7.49 12.73 0.74
C GLY A 139 6.37 11.87 1.30
N SER A 140 5.25 11.83 0.58
CA SER A 140 4.14 10.91 0.85
C SER A 140 4.53 9.47 0.54
N ILE A 141 3.84 8.51 1.15
CA ILE A 141 4.07 7.07 0.99
C ILE A 141 2.77 6.38 0.59
N ASN A 142 2.87 5.18 0.03
CA ASN A 142 1.72 4.27 -0.06
C ASN A 142 1.68 3.29 1.13
N GLY A 143 0.53 3.19 1.79
CA GLY A 143 0.30 2.42 3.02
C GLY A 143 -0.08 0.96 2.79
N GLY A 144 0.03 0.45 1.55
CA GLY A 144 -0.25 -0.95 1.24
C GLY A 144 0.90 -1.90 1.52
N VAL A 145 2.12 -1.37 1.64
CA VAL A 145 3.32 -2.14 2.00
C VAL A 145 4.19 -1.30 2.90
N PHE A 146 4.39 -1.75 4.13
CA PHE A 146 5.37 -1.14 5.04
C PHE A 146 6.01 -2.18 5.97
N ILE A 147 7.29 -1.98 6.26
CA ILE A 147 8.06 -2.75 7.22
C ILE A 147 8.23 -1.89 8.47
N PHE A 148 8.23 -2.48 9.65
CA PHE A 148 8.30 -1.75 10.91
C PHE A 148 9.02 -2.54 12.00
N ARG A 149 9.71 -1.83 12.90
CA ARG A 149 10.20 -2.37 14.18
C ARG A 149 9.15 -2.08 15.27
N PRO A 150 8.35 -3.08 15.70
CA PRO A 150 7.14 -2.84 16.48
C PRO A 150 7.36 -1.99 17.73
N LYS A 151 8.39 -2.35 18.52
CA LYS A 151 8.71 -1.67 19.79
C LYS A 151 9.08 -0.20 19.63
N GLU A 152 9.55 0.20 18.46
CA GLU A 152 10.04 1.55 18.22
C GLU A 152 8.94 2.47 17.66
N VAL A 153 8.03 1.96 16.81
CA VAL A 153 6.99 2.79 16.17
C VAL A 153 5.61 2.71 16.82
N ALA A 154 5.33 1.67 17.62
CA ALA A 154 3.97 1.40 18.12
C ALA A 154 3.38 2.55 18.94
N ILE A 155 4.13 3.07 19.90
CA ILE A 155 3.68 4.18 20.76
C ILE A 155 3.44 5.43 19.90
N LEU A 156 4.39 5.78 19.04
CA LEU A 156 4.30 6.94 18.15
C LEU A 156 3.02 6.93 17.29
N PHE A 157 2.68 5.78 16.70
CA PHE A 157 1.48 5.64 15.88
C PHE A 157 0.19 5.56 16.70
N SER A 158 0.22 4.87 17.83
CA SER A 158 -0.93 4.77 18.74
C SER A 158 -1.29 6.13 19.33
N ASP A 159 -0.29 6.91 19.77
CA ASP A 159 -0.48 8.25 20.30
C ASP A 159 -1.11 9.17 19.26
N TYR A 160 -0.64 9.13 18.01
CA TYR A 160 -1.29 9.86 16.93
C TYR A 160 -2.72 9.37 16.70
N TYR A 161 -2.93 8.06 16.63
CA TYR A 161 -4.24 7.47 16.40
C TYR A 161 -5.24 8.01 17.42
N TYR A 162 -4.90 8.06 18.71
CA TYR A 162 -5.78 8.56 19.76
C TYR A 162 -5.69 10.07 20.03
N SER A 163 -4.84 10.81 19.33
CA SER A 163 -4.74 12.28 19.46
C SER A 163 -5.94 12.99 18.85
N ASP A 164 -6.08 14.29 19.19
CA ASP A 164 -7.05 15.21 18.60
C ASP A 164 -6.61 15.79 17.24
N HIS A 165 -5.48 15.35 16.69
CA HIS A 165 -4.98 15.88 15.41
C HIS A 165 -5.99 15.64 14.28
N ASN A 166 -6.41 16.72 13.63
CA ASN A 166 -7.26 16.69 12.46
C ASN A 166 -6.42 16.89 11.19
N GLN A 167 -6.57 16.05 10.17
CA GLN A 167 -5.90 16.21 8.87
C GLN A 167 -6.66 17.13 7.90
N GLY A 168 -7.66 17.88 8.39
CA GLY A 168 -8.46 18.81 7.59
C GLY A 168 -9.42 18.10 6.65
N GLU A 169 -9.75 18.74 5.53
CA GLU A 169 -10.71 18.25 4.53
C GLU A 169 -10.11 17.21 3.57
N LEU A 170 -8.80 17.00 3.62
CA LEU A 170 -8.12 16.01 2.79
C LEU A 170 -8.21 14.63 3.43
N ASN A 171 -8.33 13.61 2.58
CA ASN A 171 -8.46 12.21 2.99
C ASN A 171 -7.48 11.85 4.12
N SER A 172 -8.08 11.54 5.26
CA SER A 172 -7.43 11.43 6.57
C SER A 172 -7.16 9.96 6.88
N PHE A 173 -6.13 9.41 6.27
CA PHE A 173 -5.83 7.98 6.40
C PHE A 173 -4.50 7.77 7.13
N GLU A 174 -4.02 6.54 7.11
CA GLU A 174 -2.83 6.08 7.81
C GLU A 174 -1.51 6.60 7.19
N GLU A 175 -1.51 6.88 5.88
CA GLU A 175 -0.28 7.13 5.11
C GLU A 175 0.44 8.40 5.56
N THR A 176 -0.29 9.52 5.64
CA THR A 176 0.25 10.82 6.06
C THR A 176 0.90 10.77 7.45
N PRO A 177 0.22 10.32 8.52
CA PRO A 177 0.85 10.27 9.84
C PRO A 177 2.01 9.28 9.92
N MET A 178 1.93 8.11 9.27
CA MET A 178 3.07 7.18 9.25
C MET A 178 4.29 7.82 8.59
N ALA A 179 4.12 8.47 7.43
CA ALA A 179 5.20 9.17 6.75
C ALA A 179 5.75 10.32 7.62
N TYR A 180 4.87 11.21 8.08
CA TYR A 180 5.27 12.40 8.83
C TYR A 180 6.06 12.03 10.10
N LEU A 181 5.46 11.23 10.98
CA LEU A 181 6.02 10.92 12.29
C LEU A 181 7.35 10.18 12.18
N THR A 182 7.50 9.28 11.20
CA THR A 182 8.74 8.51 11.04
C THR A 182 9.84 9.32 10.35
N GLN A 183 9.50 10.20 9.41
CA GLN A 183 10.49 11.01 8.71
C GLN A 183 11.09 12.08 9.63
N ILE A 184 10.28 12.80 10.40
CA ILE A 184 10.80 13.86 11.30
C ILE A 184 11.64 13.30 12.45
N ASN A 185 11.40 12.05 12.86
CA ASN A 185 12.15 11.35 13.90
C ASN A 185 13.33 10.53 13.33
N ASN A 186 13.68 10.69 12.05
CA ASN A 186 14.78 9.97 11.39
C ASN A 186 14.65 8.42 11.42
N MET A 187 13.43 7.92 11.59
CA MET A 187 13.09 6.49 11.65
C MET A 187 12.80 5.88 10.28
N PHE A 188 12.51 6.72 9.29
CA PHE A 188 12.06 6.35 7.96
C PHE A 188 13.21 5.94 7.02
N GLU A 189 12.96 4.92 6.22
CA GLU A 189 13.72 4.59 5.01
C GLU A 189 12.79 4.31 3.83
N SER A 190 13.13 4.85 2.65
CA SER A 190 12.44 4.47 1.42
C SER A 190 12.93 3.12 0.94
N ILE A 191 12.01 2.15 0.80
CA ILE A 191 12.31 0.84 0.23
C ILE A 191 12.22 0.89 -1.30
N ASP A 192 12.90 -0.05 -1.98
CA ASP A 192 12.84 -0.26 -3.43
C ASP A 192 11.38 -0.35 -3.92
N LEU A 193 11.05 0.47 -4.94
CA LEU A 193 9.72 0.57 -5.55
C LEU A 193 9.16 -0.76 -6.07
N ARG A 194 10.02 -1.75 -6.36
CA ARG A 194 9.59 -3.08 -6.81
C ARG A 194 8.79 -3.81 -5.73
N PHE A 195 8.98 -3.47 -4.45
CA PHE A 195 8.15 -3.99 -3.34
C PHE A 195 6.78 -3.31 -3.22
N ASN A 196 6.42 -2.37 -4.10
CA ASN A 196 5.05 -1.85 -4.13
C ASN A 196 4.72 -1.28 -5.52
N THR A 197 4.90 -2.10 -6.57
CA THR A 197 4.58 -1.67 -7.93
C THR A 197 3.07 -1.59 -8.10
N GLN A 198 2.53 -0.36 -8.12
CA GLN A 198 1.09 -0.15 -8.26
C GLN A 198 0.64 -0.20 -9.72
N ILE A 199 -0.34 -1.05 -10.00
CA ILE A 199 -0.94 -1.22 -11.34
C ILE A 199 -1.53 0.07 -11.90
N LEU A 200 -2.00 0.97 -11.04
CA LEU A 200 -2.48 2.29 -11.44
C LEU A 200 -1.43 3.04 -12.27
N TYR A 201 -0.20 3.13 -11.77
CA TYR A 201 0.90 3.84 -12.45
C TYR A 201 1.36 3.11 -13.69
N GLU A 202 1.45 1.79 -13.63
CA GLU A 202 1.88 0.98 -14.78
C GLU A 202 0.87 1.06 -15.93
N LEU A 203 -0.44 1.05 -15.64
CA LEU A 203 -1.48 1.16 -16.68
C LEU A 203 -1.64 2.58 -17.23
N LYS A 204 -1.69 3.60 -16.37
CA LYS A 204 -2.01 4.96 -16.80
C LYS A 204 -0.78 5.77 -17.19
N GLY A 205 0.35 5.50 -16.55
CA GLY A 205 1.57 6.29 -16.67
C GLY A 205 2.57 5.76 -17.70
N THR A 206 2.30 4.64 -18.37
CA THR A 206 3.22 4.05 -19.38
C THR A 206 2.55 3.87 -20.74
N GLU A 207 3.33 3.92 -21.82
CA GLU A 207 2.82 3.70 -23.18
C GLU A 207 2.29 2.29 -23.40
N GLU A 208 2.90 1.29 -22.76
CA GLU A 208 2.41 -0.09 -22.80
C GLU A 208 1.05 -0.21 -22.10
N GLY A 209 0.95 0.34 -20.89
CA GLY A 209 -0.30 0.38 -20.12
C GLY A 209 -1.44 1.07 -20.89
N LYS A 210 -1.15 2.21 -21.53
CA LYS A 210 -2.13 2.92 -22.37
C LYS A 210 -2.66 2.05 -23.52
N LYS A 211 -1.83 1.24 -24.16
CA LYS A 211 -2.28 0.28 -25.20
C LYS A 211 -3.24 -0.77 -24.63
N VAL A 212 -3.02 -1.21 -23.39
CA VAL A 212 -3.94 -2.11 -22.68
C VAL A 212 -5.27 -1.41 -22.40
N LEU A 213 -5.24 -0.15 -21.96
CA LEU A 213 -6.46 0.66 -21.75
C LEU A 213 -7.24 0.85 -23.07
N GLU A 214 -6.56 1.14 -24.19
CA GLU A 214 -7.22 1.27 -25.50
C GLU A 214 -7.85 -0.04 -25.98
N THR A 215 -7.24 -1.18 -25.64
CA THR A 215 -7.82 -2.50 -25.93
C THR A 215 -9.11 -2.73 -25.15
N GLU A 216 -9.18 -2.30 -23.89
CA GLU A 216 -10.39 -2.37 -23.06
C GLU A 216 -11.49 -1.45 -23.57
N LYS A 217 -11.16 -0.24 -24.04
CA LYS A 217 -12.13 0.73 -24.59
C LYS A 217 -12.90 0.21 -25.80
N LYS A 218 -12.33 -0.73 -26.56
CA LYS A 218 -13.01 -1.42 -27.68
C LYS A 218 -14.16 -2.32 -27.23
N ILE A 219 -14.22 -2.67 -25.94
CA ILE A 219 -15.32 -3.46 -25.39
C ILE A 219 -16.56 -2.56 -25.27
N PRO A 220 -17.74 -3.02 -25.75
CA PRO A 220 -18.99 -2.29 -25.60
C PRO A 220 -19.24 -1.82 -24.16
N LYS A 221 -19.63 -0.55 -24.00
CA LYS A 221 -19.83 0.11 -22.69
C LYS A 221 -20.79 -0.67 -21.78
N PHE A 222 -21.82 -1.29 -22.34
CA PHE A 222 -22.78 -2.08 -21.55
C PHE A 222 -22.14 -3.32 -20.90
N ILE A 223 -21.20 -3.98 -21.58
CA ILE A 223 -20.45 -5.13 -21.04
C ILE A 223 -19.56 -4.67 -19.89
N ARG A 224 -18.82 -3.56 -20.09
CA ARG A 224 -17.96 -2.97 -19.05
C ARG A 224 -18.75 -2.57 -17.81
N LYS A 225 -19.89 -1.90 -18.00
CA LYS A 225 -20.81 -1.51 -16.91
C LYS A 225 -21.38 -2.72 -16.17
N TYR A 226 -21.80 -3.76 -16.90
CA TYR A 226 -22.28 -5.01 -16.32
C TYR A 226 -21.20 -5.68 -15.47
N TYR A 227 -19.98 -5.78 -16.01
CA TYR A 227 -18.84 -6.35 -15.31
C TYR A 227 -18.50 -5.58 -14.01
N TYR A 228 -18.44 -4.25 -14.07
CA TYR A 228 -18.25 -3.41 -12.89
C TYR A 228 -19.37 -3.62 -11.85
N LYS A 229 -20.65 -3.68 -12.27
CA LYS A 229 -21.77 -3.91 -11.35
C LYS A 229 -21.62 -5.26 -10.62
N LYS A 230 -21.15 -6.30 -11.31
CA LYS A 230 -21.02 -7.65 -10.78
C LYS A 230 -19.77 -7.83 -9.90
N THR A 231 -18.66 -7.20 -10.26
CA THR A 231 -17.35 -7.48 -9.65
C THR A 231 -16.80 -6.32 -8.82
N LYS A 232 -17.33 -5.11 -9.01
CA LYS A 232 -16.79 -3.84 -8.50
C LYS A 232 -15.39 -3.49 -9.03
N ASN A 233 -14.85 -4.26 -9.96
CA ASN A 233 -13.57 -3.98 -10.59
C ASN A 233 -13.75 -2.92 -11.69
N ILE A 234 -12.89 -1.89 -11.67
CA ILE A 234 -12.98 -0.73 -12.57
C ILE A 234 -12.54 -1.02 -14.01
N PHE A 235 -12.06 -2.22 -14.28
CA PHE A 235 -11.39 -2.58 -15.52
C PHE A 235 -11.77 -3.99 -15.96
N TYR A 236 -12.11 -4.20 -17.23
CA TYR A 236 -12.39 -5.56 -17.73
C TYR A 236 -11.07 -6.30 -18.05
N PRO A 237 -10.79 -7.49 -17.47
CA PRO A 237 -9.51 -8.17 -17.61
C PRO A 237 -9.38 -8.88 -18.97
N THR A 238 -9.04 -8.10 -20.01
CA THR A 238 -8.77 -8.61 -21.37
C THR A 238 -7.56 -9.54 -21.43
N LYS A 239 -7.37 -10.23 -22.56
CA LYS A 239 -6.13 -11.00 -22.82
C LYS A 239 -4.89 -10.10 -22.75
N ALA A 240 -4.97 -8.89 -23.28
CA ALA A 240 -3.87 -7.91 -23.23
C ALA A 240 -3.54 -7.54 -21.78
N TYR A 241 -4.56 -7.30 -20.96
CA TYR A 241 -4.37 -7.02 -19.53
C TYR A 241 -3.75 -8.19 -18.77
N LYS A 242 -4.25 -9.41 -18.97
CA LYS A 242 -3.68 -10.60 -18.31
C LYS A 242 -2.20 -10.80 -18.65
N ARG A 243 -1.83 -10.59 -19.92
CA ARG A 243 -0.44 -10.63 -20.35
C ARG A 243 0.38 -9.53 -19.68
N PHE A 244 -0.11 -8.30 -19.72
CA PHE A 244 0.53 -7.15 -19.08
C PHE A 244 0.81 -7.39 -17.59
N ILE A 245 -0.19 -7.91 -16.85
CA ILE A 245 -0.02 -8.24 -15.42
C ILE A 245 1.04 -9.32 -15.22
N LYS A 246 1.07 -10.36 -16.06
CA LYS A 246 2.09 -11.41 -15.99
C LYS A 246 3.49 -10.84 -16.25
N ASP A 247 3.63 -9.98 -17.25
CA ASP A 247 4.91 -9.37 -17.60
C ASP A 247 5.39 -8.46 -16.45
N LYS A 248 4.48 -7.65 -15.88
CA LYS A 248 4.79 -6.80 -14.69
C LYS A 248 5.15 -7.60 -13.45
N LEU A 249 4.51 -8.75 -13.22
CA LEU A 249 4.86 -9.61 -12.09
C LEU A 249 6.30 -10.15 -12.17
N ASN A 250 6.85 -10.33 -13.39
CA ASN A 250 8.25 -10.75 -13.57
C ASN A 250 9.26 -9.59 -13.39
N GLU A 251 8.80 -8.34 -13.44
CA GLU A 251 9.62 -7.14 -13.27
C GLU A 251 9.59 -6.62 -11.83
N SER A 252 8.52 -6.93 -11.11
CA SER A 252 8.23 -6.45 -9.76
C SER A 252 8.46 -7.51 -8.69
N TYR A 253 8.57 -7.08 -7.44
CA TYR A 253 8.57 -7.97 -6.29
C TYR A 253 7.15 -8.16 -5.75
N PHE A 254 6.46 -7.05 -5.45
CA PHE A 254 5.04 -7.01 -5.12
C PHE A 254 4.31 -6.18 -6.16
N LEU A 255 3.24 -6.75 -6.71
CA LEU A 255 2.35 -6.10 -7.66
C LEU A 255 1.04 -5.77 -6.95
N HIS A 256 0.79 -4.47 -6.76
CA HIS A 256 -0.30 -3.94 -5.96
C HIS A 256 -1.45 -3.44 -6.84
N PHE A 257 -2.65 -3.99 -6.64
CA PHE A 257 -3.86 -3.74 -7.45
C PHE A 257 -4.77 -2.63 -6.90
N ALA A 258 -4.18 -1.70 -6.14
CA ALA A 258 -4.83 -0.54 -5.53
C ALA A 258 -5.85 0.14 -6.48
N GLY A 259 -7.01 0.54 -5.95
CA GLY A 259 -8.04 1.22 -6.74
C GLY A 259 -8.99 0.27 -7.47
N SER A 260 -9.15 -0.96 -6.98
CA SER A 260 -10.10 -1.97 -7.51
C SER A 260 -9.77 -2.47 -8.93
N PHE A 261 -8.49 -2.60 -9.27
CA PHE A 261 -8.11 -3.31 -10.49
C PHE A 261 -8.32 -4.83 -10.32
N PRO A 262 -8.71 -5.56 -11.39
CA PRO A 262 -8.88 -7.00 -11.32
C PRO A 262 -7.57 -7.72 -11.04
N ILE A 263 -7.52 -8.43 -9.92
CA ILE A 263 -6.46 -9.37 -9.61
C ILE A 263 -6.55 -10.57 -10.56
N ILE A 264 -5.43 -10.95 -11.16
CA ILE A 264 -5.33 -12.13 -12.03
C ILE A 264 -4.74 -13.27 -11.21
N TYR A 265 -5.58 -14.25 -10.87
CA TYR A 265 -5.22 -15.48 -10.15
C TYR A 265 -4.57 -16.49 -11.10
#